data_AF-A0A383BPJ4-F1
#
_entry.id   AF-A0A383BPJ4-F1
#
_cell.length_a   1.000
_cell.length_b   1.000
_cell.length_c   1.000
_cell.angle_alpha   90.00
_cell.angle_beta   90.00
_cell.angle_gamma   90.00
#
_symmetry.space_group_name_H-M   'P 1'
#
loop_
_entity.id
_entity.type
_entity.pdbx_description
1 polymer ?
#
loop_
_entity_poly.entity_id
_entity_poly.type
_entity_poly.pdbx_seq_one_letter_code
_entity_poly.pdbx_strand_id
1 'polypeptide(L)'
;GGLAHTFSTGHTVKAGELAQKNFDTYKLPRIGQMSEYDAHAVPTKNDPTGIGEPVFHTMAPAITNAIFAATGKRIRSLPLNKHGMSLA
;
A
#
# COMPACT_ATOMS: atom_id res chain seq x y z
N GLY A 1 -6.04 3.66 -2.46
CA GLY A 1 -6.36 2.39 -1.78
C GLY A 1 -5.12 1.55 -1.51
N GLY A 2 -4.49 0.99 -2.55
CA GLY A 2 -3.31 0.12 -2.42
C GLY A 2 -2.13 0.71 -1.63
N LEU A 3 -1.86 2.01 -1.76
CA LEU A 3 -0.82 2.71 -0.99
C LEU A 3 -1.07 2.64 0.52
N ALA A 4 -2.33 2.82 0.93
CA ALA A 4 -2.74 2.75 2.31
C ALA A 4 -2.49 1.35 2.88
N HIS A 5 -2.91 0.30 2.17
CA HIS A 5 -2.69 -1.10 2.55
C HIS A 5 -1.22 -1.50 2.64
N THR A 6 -0.40 -0.92 1.79
CA THR A 6 1.02 -1.23 1.80
C THR A 6 1.72 -0.57 3.00
N PHE A 7 1.43 0.71 3.28
CA PHE A 7 2.19 1.48 4.27
C PHE A 7 1.57 1.58 5.66
N SER A 8 0.25 1.74 5.76
CA SER A 8 -0.37 2.31 6.95
C SER A 8 -1.53 1.50 7.50
N THR A 9 -2.35 0.89 6.65
CA THR A 9 -3.60 0.27 7.09
C THR A 9 -3.36 -1.15 7.59
N GLY A 10 -3.65 -1.33 8.87
CA GLY A 10 -3.65 -2.61 9.56
C GLY A 10 -4.43 -2.47 10.84
N HIS A 11 -5.20 -3.49 11.17
CA HIS A 11 -5.96 -3.53 12.42
C HIS A 11 -5.16 -4.28 13.48
N THR A 12 -5.12 -3.71 14.68
CA THR A 12 -4.56 -4.40 15.85
C THR A 12 -5.73 -4.89 16.70
N VAL A 13 -5.78 -6.19 16.97
CA VAL A 13 -6.71 -6.76 17.94
C VAL A 13 -6.04 -6.79 19.30
N LYS A 14 -6.66 -6.17 20.31
CA LYS A 14 -6.22 -6.21 21.71
C LYS A 14 -7.38 -6.72 22.56
N ALA A 15 -7.13 -7.77 23.35
CA ALA A 15 -8.14 -8.38 24.22
C ALA A 15 -9.46 -8.73 23.50
N GLY A 16 -9.38 -9.15 22.23
CA GLY A 16 -10.55 -9.49 21.41
C GLY A 16 -11.24 -8.32 20.72
N GLU A 17 -10.81 -7.07 20.96
CA GLU A 17 -11.39 -5.88 20.32
C GLU A 17 -10.43 -5.19 19.35
N LEU A 18 -10.99 -4.48 18.36
CA LEU A 18 -10.24 -3.59 17.48
C LEU A 18 -9.74 -2.36 18.25
N ALA A 19 -8.42 -2.14 18.21
CA ALA A 19 -7.80 -0.99 18.87
C ALA A 19 -8.06 0.34 18.13
N GLN A 20 -8.16 0.31 16.80
CA GLN A 20 -8.46 1.49 15.98
C GLN A 20 -9.97 1.61 15.81
N LYS A 21 -10.58 2.60 16.48
CA LYS A 21 -12.05 2.83 16.48
C LYS A 21 -12.48 4.06 15.68
N ASN A 22 -11.55 4.90 15.22
CA ASN A 22 -11.85 6.13 14.48
C ASN A 22 -10.65 6.56 13.58
N PHE A 23 -10.84 7.55 12.69
CA PHE A 23 -9.86 7.99 11.67
C PHE A 23 -8.65 8.73 12.23
N ASP A 24 -8.70 9.13 13.48
CA ASP A 24 -7.54 9.62 14.25
C ASP A 24 -6.52 8.51 14.53
N THR A 25 -7.01 7.29 14.73
CA THR A 25 -6.22 6.09 15.05
C THR A 25 -6.00 5.18 13.84
N TYR A 26 -6.89 5.21 12.86
CA TYR A 26 -6.75 4.52 11.58
C TYR A 26 -6.14 5.44 10.51
N LYS A 27 -4.82 5.36 10.35
CA LYS A 27 -4.07 6.27 9.46
C LYS A 27 -4.27 5.92 7.98
N LEU A 28 -4.99 6.79 7.28
CA LEU A 28 -5.06 6.81 5.82
C LEU A 28 -4.02 7.79 5.25
N PRO A 29 -3.42 7.48 4.08
CA PRO A 29 -2.58 8.44 3.37
C PRO A 29 -3.34 9.73 3.06
N ARG A 30 -2.70 10.87 3.30
CA ARG A 30 -3.21 12.21 2.92
C ARG A 30 -2.63 12.65 1.58
N ILE A 31 -3.21 13.69 0.99
CA ILE A 31 -2.79 14.24 -0.32
C ILE A 31 -1.28 14.54 -0.36
N GLY A 32 -0.72 15.13 0.70
CA GLY A 32 0.72 15.45 0.75
C GLY A 32 1.66 14.23 0.82
N GLN A 33 1.14 13.04 1.10
CA GLN A 33 1.91 11.79 1.18
C GLN A 33 1.92 11.02 -0.14
N MET A 34 1.23 11.55 -1.16
CA MET A 34 1.22 10.97 -2.49
C MET A 34 2.46 11.42 -3.23
N SER A 35 3.31 10.46 -3.61
CA SER A 35 4.44 10.72 -4.50
C SER A 35 3.97 10.98 -5.92
N GLU A 36 4.84 11.60 -6.71
CA GLU A 36 4.62 11.73 -8.16
C GLU A 36 4.40 10.34 -8.78
N TYR A 37 3.39 10.25 -9.66
CA TYR A 37 3.00 9.01 -10.31
C TYR A 37 2.70 9.28 -11.78
N ASP A 38 3.03 8.31 -12.63
CA ASP A 38 2.69 8.32 -14.04
C ASP A 38 1.86 7.07 -14.37
N ALA A 39 0.91 7.22 -15.30
CA ALA A 39 -0.02 6.18 -15.69
C ALA A 39 0.04 5.98 -17.20
N HIS A 40 0.46 4.78 -17.62
CA HIS A 40 0.56 4.41 -19.02
C HIS A 40 -0.49 3.35 -19.39
N ALA A 41 -1.27 3.62 -20.42
CA ALA A 41 -2.17 2.64 -21.01
C ALA A 41 -1.45 1.86 -22.11
N VAL A 42 -1.39 0.53 -21.99
CA VAL A 42 -0.81 -0.34 -23.02
C VAL A 42 -1.92 -0.73 -24.01
N PRO A 43 -1.78 -0.46 -25.32
CA PRO A 43 -2.78 -0.82 -26.32
C PRO A 43 -2.96 -2.34 -26.42
N THR A 44 -4.21 -2.79 -26.51
CA THR A 44 -4.56 -4.21 -26.66
C THR A 44 -5.73 -4.36 -27.65
N LYS A 45 -5.80 -5.49 -28.35
CA LYS A 45 -6.94 -5.86 -29.22
C LYS A 45 -8.07 -6.56 -28.47
N ASN A 46 -7.90 -6.84 -27.19
CA ASN A 46 -8.91 -7.48 -26.35
C ASN A 46 -10.03 -6.50 -26.02
N ASP A 47 -11.21 -7.04 -25.73
CA ASP A 47 -12.34 -6.25 -25.26
C ASP A 47 -12.03 -5.53 -23.94
N PRO A 48 -12.67 -4.37 -23.67
CA PRO A 48 -12.46 -3.64 -22.43
C PRO A 48 -12.79 -4.48 -21.19
N THR A 49 -11.87 -4.51 -20.23
CA THR A 49 -12.05 -5.16 -18.92
C THR A 49 -11.94 -4.15 -17.77
N GLY A 50 -12.35 -4.54 -16.56
CA GLY A 50 -12.19 -3.70 -15.37
C GLY A 50 -10.72 -3.47 -15.01
N ILE A 51 -10.36 -2.21 -14.73
CA ILE A 51 -8.99 -1.80 -14.35
C ILE A 51 -8.86 -1.31 -12.90
N GLY A 52 -9.96 -1.24 -12.14
CA GLY A 52 -9.97 -0.66 -10.80
C GLY A 52 -9.18 -1.45 -9.75
N GLU A 53 -9.30 -2.78 -9.75
CA GLU A 53 -8.69 -3.65 -8.73
C GLU A 53 -7.23 -4.07 -8.99
N PRO A 54 -6.76 -4.30 -10.24
CA PRO A 54 -5.38 -4.74 -10.50
C PRO A 54 -4.30 -3.87 -9.83
N VAL A 55 -4.55 -2.57 -9.70
CA VAL A 55 -3.64 -1.60 -9.07
C VAL A 55 -3.44 -1.90 -7.57
N PHE A 56 -4.44 -2.47 -6.89
CA PHE A 56 -4.35 -2.81 -5.46
C PHE A 56 -3.40 -3.97 -5.20
N HIS A 57 -3.43 -4.99 -6.06
CA HIS A 57 -2.64 -6.22 -5.91
C HIS A 57 -1.17 -6.02 -6.29
N THR A 58 -0.90 -5.12 -7.24
CA THR A 58 0.45 -4.89 -7.79
C THR A 58 1.29 -3.91 -6.96
N MET A 59 0.66 -3.02 -6.21
CA MET A 59 1.35 -1.99 -5.42
C MET A 59 2.27 -2.55 -4.32
N ALA A 60 1.75 -3.43 -3.46
CA ALA A 60 2.53 -4.00 -2.36
C ALA A 60 3.79 -4.77 -2.81
N PRO A 61 3.73 -5.68 -3.81
CA PRO A 61 4.92 -6.34 -4.31
C PRO A 61 5.87 -5.38 -5.05
N ALA A 62 5.36 -4.38 -5.78
CA ALA A 62 6.21 -3.38 -6.43
C ALA A 62 7.05 -2.59 -5.40
N ILE A 63 6.43 -2.10 -4.33
CA ILE A 63 7.10 -1.32 -3.29
C ILE A 63 8.09 -2.20 -2.48
N THR A 64 7.68 -3.41 -2.08
CA THR A 64 8.57 -4.31 -1.32
C THR A 64 9.77 -4.79 -2.14
N ASN A 65 9.62 -4.96 -3.46
CA ASN A 65 10.73 -5.23 -4.38
C ASN A 65 11.67 -4.03 -4.52
N ALA A 66 11.14 -2.81 -4.62
CA ALA A 66 11.96 -1.59 -4.65
C ALA A 66 12.78 -1.43 -3.35
N ILE A 67 12.17 -1.70 -2.20
CA ILE A 67 12.86 -1.70 -0.90
C ILE A 67 13.97 -2.75 -0.87
N PHE A 68 13.71 -3.97 -1.36
CA PHE A 68 14.72 -5.02 -1.44
C PHE A 68 15.89 -4.61 -2.34
N ALA A 69 15.60 -4.02 -3.51
CA ALA A 69 16.63 -3.52 -4.41
C ALA A 69 17.49 -2.40 -3.79
N ALA A 70 16.86 -1.49 -3.02
CA ALA A 70 17.55 -0.36 -2.40
C ALA A 70 18.34 -0.73 -1.12
N THR A 71 17.88 -1.73 -0.37
CA THR A 71 18.41 -2.01 0.99
C THR A 71 18.95 -3.43 1.18
N GLY A 72 18.72 -4.34 0.24
CA GLY A 72 18.96 -5.78 0.40
C GLY A 72 18.02 -6.50 1.37
N LYS A 73 17.14 -5.77 2.08
CA LYS A 73 16.22 -6.34 3.07
C LYS A 73 14.90 -6.73 2.44
N ARG A 74 14.51 -8.00 2.59
CA ARG A 74 13.26 -8.52 2.03
C ARG A 74 12.14 -8.48 3.06
N ILE A 75 11.13 -7.65 2.80
CA ILE A 75 9.92 -7.54 3.64
C ILE A 75 8.85 -8.47 3.09
N ARG A 76 8.24 -9.28 3.97
CA ARG A 76 7.16 -10.22 3.63
C ARG A 76 5.89 -10.03 4.47
N SER A 77 5.89 -9.04 5.35
CA SER A 77 4.75 -8.69 6.18
C SER A 77 4.39 -7.23 5.98
N LEU A 78 3.09 -6.94 6.07
CA LEU A 78 2.52 -5.60 5.95
C LEU A 78 1.76 -5.27 7.24
N PRO A 79 1.46 -3.98 7.49
CA PRO A 79 1.92 -2.79 6.78
C PRO A 79 3.40 -2.42 7.01
N LEU A 80 4.00 -1.66 6.10
CA LEU A 80 5.42 -1.26 6.13
C LEU A 80 5.80 -0.36 7.32
N ASN A 81 4.83 0.34 7.93
CA ASN A 81 5.07 1.08 9.17
C ASN A 81 5.54 0.19 10.33
N LYS A 82 5.17 -1.10 10.34
CA LYS A 82 5.68 -2.09 11.30
C LYS A 82 7.16 -2.43 11.09
N HIS A 83 7.70 -2.09 9.91
CA HIS A 83 9.10 -2.26 9.53
C HIS A 83 9.89 -0.95 9.60
N GLY A 84 9.34 0.08 10.27
CA GLY A 84 10.00 1.37 10.43
C GLY A 84 9.98 2.24 9.18
N MET A 85 9.13 1.93 8.19
CA MET A 85 9.01 2.70 6.95
C MET A 85 7.71 3.50 6.94
N SER A 86 7.82 4.80 6.70
CA SER A 86 6.68 5.71 6.60
C SER A 86 6.70 6.46 5.28
N LEU A 87 5.53 6.83 4.80
CA LEU A 87 5.40 7.85 3.76
C LEU A 87 5.85 9.18 4.35
N ALA A 88 6.62 9.95 3.57
CA ALA A 88 7.02 11.31 3.91
C ALA A 88 5.80 12.24 3.98
#